data_AF-A0A7S2HCK8-F1
#
_entry.id   AF-A0A7S2HCK8-F1
#
_cell.length_a   1.000
_cell.length_b   1.000
_cell.length_c   1.000
_cell.angle_alpha   90.00
_cell.angle_beta   90.00
_cell.angle_gamma   90.00
#
_symmetry.space_group_name_H-M   'P 1'
#
loop_
_entity.id
_entity.type
_entity.pdbx_description
1 polymer ?
#
loop_
_entity_poly.entity_id
_entity_poly.type
_entity_poly.pdbx_seq_one_letter_code
_entity_poly.pdbx_strand_id
1 'polypeptide(L)'
;RTLIAMKRAYPKRVTLILGNRDVNKMRFTSELAETELSDEALDDVPGPYWDPKAPSPAEYLRKMVVAEQSKAAAESNAAEGETEVSEEQISQANTLVNRLKWMLKHTMGSDGDLQRRALELGYIKKLAGESEGEPVSEEEAARSFVASVSDGGMMTELLDLGELAVIIGSSLFVHGGIIGNGFRNGEDTVVGFVPGHWWRYEEVDEWVKQLNMWKDQEIAQWIAEPKWRPGARHAAREW
;
A
#
# COMPACT_ATOMS: atom_id res chain seq x y z
N ARG A 1 16.38 -5.63 0.35
CA ARG A 1 17.11 -6.84 -0.12
C ARG A 1 17.83 -7.59 1.00
N THR A 2 18.47 -6.91 1.97
CA THR A 2 19.20 -7.57 3.07
C THR A 2 18.34 -8.52 3.91
N LEU A 3 17.14 -8.12 4.33
CA LEU A 3 16.24 -8.96 5.15
C LEU A 3 15.86 -10.27 4.47
N ILE A 4 15.49 -10.18 3.20
CA ILE A 4 15.18 -11.33 2.35
C ILE A 4 16.37 -12.29 2.22
N ALA A 5 17.56 -11.74 1.93
CA ALA A 5 18.78 -12.54 1.84
C ALA A 5 19.10 -13.25 3.16
N MET A 6 18.90 -12.56 4.30
CA MET A 6 19.06 -13.15 5.63
C MET A 6 18.04 -14.25 5.91
N LYS A 7 16.77 -14.06 5.55
CA LYS A 7 15.73 -15.10 5.68
C LYS A 7 16.07 -16.33 4.84
N ARG A 8 16.53 -16.16 3.60
CA ARG A 8 16.97 -17.27 2.73
C ARG A 8 18.20 -18.00 3.29
N ALA A 9 19.20 -17.27 3.76
CA ALA A 9 20.42 -17.86 4.30
C ALA A 9 20.15 -18.60 5.63
N TYR A 10 19.20 -18.11 6.43
CA TYR A 10 18.94 -18.59 7.78
C TYR A 10 17.44 -18.81 8.06
N PRO A 11 16.77 -19.71 7.32
CA PRO A 11 15.30 -19.81 7.29
C PRO A 11 14.67 -20.14 8.64
N LYS A 12 15.41 -20.85 9.51
CA LYS A 12 14.97 -21.23 10.87
C LYS A 12 15.39 -20.25 11.98
N ARG A 13 16.20 -19.24 11.66
CA ARG A 13 16.74 -18.28 12.66
C ARG A 13 16.25 -16.85 12.43
N VAL A 14 15.83 -16.55 11.20
CA VAL A 14 15.27 -15.26 10.82
C VAL A 14 13.80 -15.49 10.51
N THR A 15 12.94 -14.75 11.19
CA THR A 15 11.51 -14.66 10.87
C THR A 15 11.20 -13.22 10.48
N LEU A 16 10.47 -13.06 9.38
CA LEU A 16 9.98 -11.78 8.92
C LEU A 16 8.52 -11.68 9.35
N ILE A 17 8.21 -10.75 10.24
CA ILE A 17 6.84 -10.56 10.73
C ILE A 17 6.22 -9.40 9.95
N LEU A 18 5.17 -9.72 9.19
CA LEU A 18 4.49 -8.76 8.32
C LEU A 18 3.54 -7.87 9.14
N GLY A 19 3.63 -6.57 8.89
CA GLY A 19 2.66 -5.59 9.38
C GLY A 19 1.69 -5.12 8.32
N ASN A 20 0.68 -4.34 8.74
CA ASN A 20 -0.26 -3.70 7.81
C ASN A 20 0.46 -2.89 6.73
N ARG A 21 1.57 -2.24 7.06
CA ARG A 21 2.34 -1.45 6.09
C ARG A 21 2.98 -2.30 4.99
N ASP A 22 3.36 -3.54 5.28
CA ASP A 22 3.93 -4.46 4.30
C ASP A 22 2.83 -5.02 3.41
N VAL A 23 1.77 -5.56 4.02
CA VAL A 23 0.64 -6.19 3.32
C VAL A 23 -0.12 -5.17 2.46
N ASN A 24 -0.31 -3.94 2.94
CA ASN A 24 -0.99 -2.88 2.19
C ASN A 24 -0.30 -2.54 0.86
N LYS A 25 0.98 -2.89 0.66
CA LYS A 25 1.66 -2.66 -0.62
C LYS A 25 1.08 -3.50 -1.75
N MET A 26 0.40 -4.62 -1.45
CA MET A 26 -0.36 -5.41 -2.43
C MET A 26 -1.40 -4.57 -3.18
N ARG A 27 -1.95 -3.52 -2.53
CA ARG A 27 -2.92 -2.60 -3.12
C ARG A 27 -2.40 -1.87 -4.36
N PHE A 28 -1.09 -1.72 -4.53
CA PHE A 28 -0.56 -1.00 -5.68
C PHE A 28 -0.83 -1.69 -7.01
N THR A 29 -0.84 -3.02 -7.06
CA THR A 29 -1.09 -3.73 -8.33
C THR A 29 -2.54 -3.59 -8.80
N SER A 30 -3.48 -3.46 -7.86
CA SER A 30 -4.90 -3.34 -8.15
C SER A 30 -5.32 -1.89 -8.29
N GLU A 31 -5.05 -1.03 -7.30
CA GLU A 31 -5.52 0.37 -7.24
C GLU A 31 -4.72 1.37 -8.09
N LEU A 32 -3.53 0.98 -8.56
CA LEU A 32 -2.73 1.76 -9.52
C LEU A 32 -2.64 1.09 -10.90
N ALA A 33 -3.48 0.08 -11.16
CA ALA A 33 -3.64 -0.45 -12.51
C ALA A 33 -4.16 0.64 -13.44
N GLU A 34 -3.77 0.61 -14.71
CA GLU A 34 -4.17 1.60 -15.71
C GLU A 34 -5.70 1.78 -15.79
N THR A 35 -6.46 0.69 -15.64
CA THR A 35 -7.94 0.72 -15.61
C THR A 35 -8.53 1.43 -14.39
N GLU A 36 -7.78 1.56 -13.30
CA GLU A 36 -8.17 2.28 -12.08
C GLU A 36 -7.65 3.72 -12.05
N LEU A 37 -6.79 4.09 -13.00
CA LEU A 37 -6.31 5.46 -13.21
C LEU A 37 -7.16 6.20 -14.24
N SER A 38 -8.28 5.63 -14.70
CA SER A 38 -9.21 6.32 -15.60
C SER A 38 -10.07 7.32 -14.83
N ASP A 39 -10.61 8.32 -15.53
CA ASP A 39 -11.45 9.33 -14.94
C ASP A 39 -12.78 8.75 -14.44
N GLU A 40 -13.31 7.72 -15.11
CA GLU A 40 -14.52 7.02 -14.67
C GLU A 40 -14.30 6.32 -13.32
N ALA A 41 -13.09 5.81 -13.06
CA ALA A 41 -12.77 5.18 -11.80
C ALA A 41 -12.53 6.19 -10.66
N LEU A 42 -12.13 7.43 -10.99
CA LEU A 42 -11.66 8.42 -10.02
C LEU A 42 -12.74 8.80 -9.01
N ASP A 43 -13.93 9.14 -9.50
CA ASP A 43 -15.07 9.57 -8.66
C ASP A 43 -15.64 8.44 -7.81
N ASP A 44 -15.45 7.19 -8.26
CA ASP A 44 -15.88 6.01 -7.53
C ASP A 44 -14.97 5.69 -6.34
N VAL A 45 -13.76 6.25 -6.22
CA VAL A 45 -12.84 5.91 -5.12
C VAL A 45 -13.12 6.77 -3.89
N PRO A 46 -13.61 6.21 -2.77
CA PRO A 46 -13.85 6.98 -1.56
C PRO A 46 -12.54 7.32 -0.83
N GLY A 47 -12.63 8.25 0.12
CA GLY A 47 -11.61 8.40 1.16
C GLY A 47 -11.51 7.15 2.05
N PRO A 48 -10.41 6.99 2.81
CA PRO A 48 -10.27 5.87 3.74
C PRO A 48 -11.32 5.92 4.84
N TYR A 49 -12.07 4.84 5.05
CA TYR A 49 -13.20 4.81 5.98
C TYR A 49 -12.82 5.09 7.45
N TRP A 50 -11.56 4.80 7.83
CA TRP A 50 -11.05 4.99 9.18
C TRP A 50 -10.61 6.43 9.49
N ASP A 51 -10.52 7.29 8.48
CA ASP A 51 -10.24 8.72 8.67
C ASP A 51 -11.24 9.55 7.86
N PRO A 52 -12.38 9.95 8.47
CA PRO A 52 -13.40 10.77 7.80
C PRO A 52 -12.91 12.14 7.32
N LYS A 53 -11.73 12.58 7.75
CA LYS A 53 -11.14 13.86 7.34
C LYS A 53 -10.18 13.71 6.16
N ALA A 54 -9.77 12.49 5.84
CA ALA A 54 -8.90 12.23 4.72
C ALA A 54 -9.69 12.39 3.41
N PRO A 55 -9.16 13.14 2.42
CA PRO A 55 -9.85 13.37 1.17
C PRO A 55 -9.93 12.08 0.34
N SER A 56 -10.96 11.99 -0.50
CA SER A 56 -10.93 11.08 -1.65
C SER A 56 -9.80 11.46 -2.61
N PRO A 57 -9.41 10.57 -3.54
CA PRO A 57 -8.42 10.94 -4.55
C PRO A 57 -8.87 12.12 -5.42
N ALA A 58 -10.16 12.17 -5.80
CA ALA A 58 -10.71 13.28 -6.59
C ALA A 58 -10.58 14.62 -5.84
N GLU A 59 -10.95 14.64 -4.55
CA GLU A 59 -10.81 15.83 -3.69
C GLU A 59 -9.34 16.23 -3.49
N TYR A 60 -8.45 15.25 -3.38
CA TYR A 60 -7.01 15.48 -3.28
C TYR A 60 -6.45 16.14 -4.54
N LEU A 61 -6.80 15.63 -5.72
CA LEU A 61 -6.37 16.20 -7.00
C LEU A 61 -6.91 17.60 -7.20
N ARG A 62 -8.20 17.86 -6.89
CA ARG A 62 -8.77 19.21 -6.91
C ARG A 62 -7.99 20.19 -6.04
N LYS A 63 -7.70 19.81 -4.79
CA LYS A 63 -6.91 20.65 -3.86
C LYS A 63 -5.50 20.92 -4.38
N MET A 64 -4.87 19.93 -5.00
CA MET A 64 -3.54 20.07 -5.59
C MET A 64 -3.53 21.05 -6.77
N VAL A 65 -4.50 20.94 -7.68
CA VAL A 65 -4.64 21.87 -8.83
C VAL A 65 -4.88 23.31 -8.36
N VAL A 66 -5.77 23.52 -7.39
CA VAL A 66 -5.99 24.86 -6.80
C VAL A 66 -4.69 25.42 -6.22
N ALA A 67 -3.92 24.61 -5.50
CA ALA A 67 -2.67 25.04 -4.90
C ALA A 67 -1.60 25.39 -5.94
N GLU A 68 -1.49 24.62 -7.02
CA GLU A 68 -0.57 24.90 -8.14
C GLU A 68 -0.94 26.18 -8.88
N GLN A 69 -2.23 26.38 -9.18
CA GLN A 69 -2.73 27.61 -9.80
C GLN A 69 -2.52 28.83 -8.90
N SER A 70 -2.80 28.70 -7.61
CA SER A 70 -2.60 29.78 -6.64
C SER A 70 -1.13 30.18 -6.56
N LYS A 71 -0.23 29.19 -6.57
CA LYS A 71 1.22 29.43 -6.59
C LYS A 71 1.65 30.14 -7.88
N ALA A 72 1.17 29.70 -9.04
CA ALA A 72 1.47 30.32 -10.32
C ALA A 72 0.92 31.77 -10.42
N ALA A 73 -0.26 32.03 -9.86
CA ALA A 73 -0.85 33.38 -9.80
C ALA A 73 -0.01 34.32 -8.91
N ALA A 74 0.45 33.83 -7.75
CA ALA A 74 1.33 34.59 -6.87
C ALA A 74 2.70 34.90 -7.52
N GLU A 75 3.26 33.97 -8.29
CA GLU A 75 4.51 34.18 -9.03
C GLU A 75 4.35 35.15 -10.22
N SER A 76 3.14 35.29 -10.76
CA SER A 76 2.84 36.14 -11.92
C SER A 76 2.21 37.51 -11.58
N ASN A 77 2.02 37.84 -10.29
CA ASN A 77 1.29 39.03 -9.82
C ASN A 77 -0.13 39.18 -10.43
N ALA A 78 -0.77 38.05 -10.77
CA ALA A 78 -2.15 38.05 -11.22
C ALA A 78 -3.09 38.27 -10.03
N ALA A 79 -4.22 38.96 -10.25
CA ALA A 79 -5.23 39.15 -9.20
C ALA A 79 -5.81 37.80 -8.75
N GLU A 80 -5.93 37.60 -7.43
CA GLU A 80 -6.59 36.45 -6.83
C GLU A 80 -8.08 36.44 -7.24
N GLY A 81 -8.42 35.66 -8.26
CA GLY A 81 -9.79 35.30 -8.59
C GLY A 81 -10.14 33.93 -8.02
N GLU A 82 -11.45 33.66 -7.82
CA GLU A 82 -11.93 32.31 -7.51
C GLU A 82 -11.38 31.33 -8.54
N THR A 83 -10.62 30.35 -8.07
CA THR A 83 -9.94 29.40 -8.95
C THR A 83 -10.88 28.24 -9.22
N GLU A 84 -11.65 28.37 -10.30
CA GLU A 84 -12.50 27.29 -10.78
C GLU A 84 -11.62 26.21 -11.42
N VAL A 85 -11.68 24.99 -10.87
CA VAL A 85 -10.94 23.83 -11.39
C VAL A 85 -11.84 23.09 -12.36
N SER A 86 -11.42 22.99 -13.61
CA SER A 86 -12.11 22.21 -14.64
C SER A 86 -11.85 20.71 -14.50
N GLU A 87 -12.80 19.89 -14.98
CA GLU A 87 -12.64 18.42 -15.00
C GLU A 87 -11.42 17.97 -15.82
N GLU A 88 -11.11 18.67 -16.91
CA GLU A 88 -9.92 18.40 -17.73
C GLU A 88 -8.62 18.57 -16.91
N GLN A 89 -8.54 19.56 -16.04
CA GLN A 89 -7.36 19.76 -15.19
C GLN A 89 -7.22 18.66 -14.13
N ILE A 90 -8.34 18.12 -13.65
CA ILE A 90 -8.34 17.00 -12.70
C ILE A 90 -7.90 15.72 -13.41
N SER A 91 -8.44 15.48 -14.61
CA SER A 91 -8.03 14.36 -15.47
C SER A 91 -6.53 14.40 -15.76
N GLN A 92 -5.99 15.55 -16.15
CA GLN A 92 -4.54 15.72 -16.36
C GLN A 92 -3.73 15.51 -15.07
N ALA A 93 -4.28 15.86 -13.92
CA ALA A 93 -3.66 15.64 -12.61
C ALA A 93 -3.77 14.17 -12.14
N ASN A 94 -4.67 13.37 -12.71
CA ASN A 94 -4.93 11.97 -12.37
C ASN A 94 -3.85 11.03 -12.92
N THR A 95 -2.63 11.19 -12.41
CA THR A 95 -1.46 10.41 -12.82
C THR A 95 -1.12 9.33 -11.80
N LEU A 96 -0.35 8.33 -12.23
CA LEU A 96 0.25 7.32 -11.34
C LEU A 96 0.97 7.97 -10.16
N VAL A 97 1.74 9.03 -10.42
CA VAL A 97 2.53 9.74 -9.40
C VAL A 97 1.61 10.34 -8.34
N ASN A 98 0.57 11.08 -8.76
CA ASN A 98 -0.30 11.78 -7.83
C ASN A 98 -1.22 10.82 -7.07
N ARG A 99 -1.70 9.76 -7.73
CA ARG A 99 -2.45 8.68 -7.08
C ARG A 99 -1.60 7.95 -6.06
N LEU A 100 -0.34 7.64 -6.36
CA LEU A 100 0.59 7.04 -5.41
C LEU A 100 0.89 7.98 -4.23
N LYS A 101 1.13 9.27 -4.47
CA LYS A 101 1.30 10.27 -3.39
C LYS A 101 0.10 10.29 -2.44
N TRP A 102 -1.11 10.31 -3.00
CA TRP A 102 -2.35 10.23 -2.20
C TRP A 102 -2.39 8.93 -1.38
N MET A 103 -2.17 7.77 -2.01
CA MET A 103 -2.19 6.47 -1.31
C MET A 103 -1.19 6.43 -0.15
N LEU A 104 0.06 6.84 -0.42
CA LEU A 104 1.13 6.86 0.57
C LEU A 104 0.79 7.77 1.76
N LYS A 105 0.26 8.96 1.48
CA LYS A 105 -0.08 9.94 2.53
C LYS A 105 -1.32 9.56 3.32
N HIS A 106 -2.44 9.32 2.63
CA HIS A 106 -3.76 9.24 3.25
C HIS A 106 -4.18 7.82 3.63
N THR A 107 -3.62 6.79 2.98
CA THR A 107 -4.06 5.41 3.23
C THR A 107 -2.97 4.50 3.81
N MET A 108 -1.69 4.89 3.72
CA MET A 108 -0.56 4.06 4.17
C MET A 108 0.28 4.70 5.29
N GLY A 109 0.05 5.97 5.62
CA GLY A 109 0.78 6.68 6.68
C GLY A 109 2.28 6.79 6.39
N SER A 110 2.64 6.96 5.13
CA SER A 110 4.02 6.99 4.62
C SER A 110 4.25 8.19 3.69
N ASP A 111 3.80 9.37 4.11
CA ASP A 111 3.97 10.62 3.36
C ASP A 111 5.47 10.90 3.08
N GLY A 112 5.78 11.34 1.86
CA GLY A 112 7.15 11.58 1.41
C GLY A 112 7.96 10.34 0.97
N ASP A 113 7.39 9.13 1.02
CA ASP A 113 8.12 7.91 0.62
C ASP A 113 8.52 7.91 -0.86
N LEU A 114 7.75 8.57 -1.72
CA LEU A 114 8.08 8.66 -3.14
C LEU A 114 9.40 9.43 -3.36
N GLN A 115 9.58 10.56 -2.69
CA GLN A 115 10.80 11.37 -2.78
C GLN A 115 11.99 10.62 -2.17
N ARG A 116 11.79 9.94 -1.03
CA ARG A 116 12.81 9.08 -0.44
C ARG A 116 13.22 7.96 -1.39
N ARG A 117 12.26 7.37 -2.10
CA ARG A 117 12.53 6.33 -3.09
C ARG A 117 13.31 6.85 -4.30
N ALA A 118 13.00 8.03 -4.80
CA ALA A 118 13.78 8.66 -5.88
C ALA A 118 15.26 8.85 -5.47
N LEU A 119 15.50 9.35 -4.25
CA LEU A 119 16.85 9.49 -3.69
C LEU A 119 17.55 8.13 -3.54
N GLU A 120 16.87 7.13 -3.00
CA GLU A 120 17.39 5.77 -2.84
C GLU A 120 17.81 5.16 -4.19
N LEU A 121 16.96 5.28 -5.21
CA LEU A 121 17.27 4.80 -6.55
C LEU A 121 18.49 5.51 -7.15
N GLY A 122 18.63 6.82 -6.93
CA GLY A 122 19.83 7.56 -7.33
C GLY A 122 21.11 7.01 -6.71
N TYR A 123 21.08 6.68 -5.42
CA TYR A 123 22.21 6.03 -4.75
C TYR A 123 22.49 4.62 -5.28
N ILE A 124 21.45 3.83 -5.58
CA ILE A 124 21.59 2.48 -6.14
C ILE A 124 22.27 2.54 -7.52
N LYS A 125 21.81 3.43 -8.41
CA LYS A 125 22.40 3.61 -9.75
C LYS A 125 23.87 4.03 -9.66
N LYS A 126 24.19 4.98 -8.76
CA LYS A 126 25.57 5.42 -8.51
C LYS A 126 26.46 4.26 -8.03
N LEU A 127 25.97 3.43 -7.11
CA LEU A 127 26.71 2.25 -6.64
C LEU A 127 26.87 1.16 -7.71
N ALA A 128 25.95 1.09 -8.68
CA ALA A 128 26.03 0.17 -9.81
C ALA A 128 27.02 0.65 -10.90
N GLY A 129 27.66 1.80 -10.73
CA GLY A 129 28.60 2.37 -11.70
C GLY A 129 27.92 3.02 -12.90
N GLU A 130 26.62 3.27 -12.83
CA GLU A 130 25.94 4.10 -13.82
C GLU A 130 26.49 5.54 -13.73
N SER A 131 26.78 6.15 -14.89
CA SER A 131 27.27 7.53 -14.95
C SER A 131 26.32 8.46 -14.21
N GLU A 132 26.85 9.51 -13.54
CA GLU A 132 26.03 10.58 -12.96
C GLU A 132 25.20 11.23 -14.08
N GLY A 133 23.98 10.73 -14.24
CA GLY A 133 22.95 11.22 -15.14
C GLY A 133 21.98 12.14 -14.42
N GLU A 134 20.82 12.35 -15.04
CA GLU A 134 19.75 13.14 -14.43
C GLU A 134 19.24 12.52 -13.12
N PRO A 135 18.77 13.34 -12.16
CA PRO A 135 18.09 12.85 -10.96
C PRO A 135 16.95 11.90 -11.33
N VAL A 136 16.75 10.87 -10.52
CA VAL A 136 15.62 9.94 -10.71
C VAL A 136 14.31 10.71 -10.62
N SER A 137 13.49 10.62 -11.67
CA SER A 137 12.20 11.32 -11.74
C SER A 137 11.18 10.69 -10.80
N GLU A 138 10.13 11.44 -10.44
CA GLU A 138 9.04 10.90 -9.63
C GLU A 138 8.28 9.77 -10.35
N GLU A 139 8.19 9.83 -11.68
CA GLU A 139 7.59 8.77 -12.50
C GLU A 139 8.41 7.48 -12.45
N GLU A 140 9.75 7.58 -12.50
CA GLU A 140 10.62 6.43 -12.33
C GLU A 140 10.47 5.84 -10.93
N ALA A 141 10.48 6.70 -9.90
CA ALA A 141 10.27 6.26 -8.53
C ALA A 141 8.91 5.58 -8.35
N ALA A 142 7.83 6.14 -8.90
CA ALA A 142 6.48 5.60 -8.82
C ALA A 142 6.36 4.24 -9.51
N ARG A 143 6.92 4.10 -10.72
CA ARG A 143 7.01 2.80 -11.41
C ARG A 143 7.76 1.77 -10.57
N SER A 144 8.77 2.18 -9.82
CA SER A 144 9.51 1.26 -8.94
C SER A 144 8.66 0.71 -7.78
N PHE A 145 7.65 1.44 -7.30
CA PHE A 145 6.72 0.92 -6.28
C PHE A 145 5.87 -0.21 -6.88
N VAL A 146 5.28 0.01 -8.06
CA VAL A 146 4.47 -1.02 -8.75
C VAL A 146 5.35 -2.23 -9.12
N ALA A 147 6.55 -1.99 -9.64
CA ALA A 147 7.50 -3.05 -9.96
C ALA A 147 7.93 -3.84 -8.71
N SER A 148 8.00 -3.21 -7.53
CA SER A 148 8.40 -3.90 -6.30
C SER A 148 7.41 -4.98 -5.86
N VAL A 149 6.13 -4.84 -6.22
CA VAL A 149 5.04 -5.78 -5.91
C VAL A 149 4.54 -6.54 -7.13
N SER A 150 5.22 -6.41 -8.28
CA SER A 150 4.94 -7.22 -9.47
C SER A 150 5.57 -8.61 -9.32
N ASP A 151 5.34 -9.50 -10.30
CA ASP A 151 6.01 -10.79 -10.34
C ASP A 151 7.55 -10.63 -10.31
N GLY A 152 8.22 -11.43 -9.48
CA GLY A 152 9.65 -11.29 -9.18
C GLY A 152 10.05 -10.02 -8.40
N GLY A 153 9.08 -9.21 -7.98
CA GLY A 153 9.28 -8.01 -7.19
C GLY A 153 9.78 -8.29 -5.77
N MET A 154 10.59 -7.38 -5.24
CA MET A 154 11.21 -7.53 -3.92
C MET A 154 10.18 -7.57 -2.78
N MET A 155 9.09 -6.80 -2.88
CA MET A 155 8.01 -6.81 -1.89
C MET A 155 7.16 -8.07 -2.02
N THR A 156 6.91 -8.56 -3.24
CA THR A 156 6.25 -9.86 -3.47
C THR A 156 7.01 -10.97 -2.76
N GLU A 157 8.33 -10.99 -2.90
CA GLU A 157 9.18 -11.96 -2.22
C GLU A 157 9.21 -11.77 -0.69
N LEU A 158 9.19 -10.54 -0.20
CA LEU A 158 9.08 -10.25 1.23
C LEU A 158 7.77 -10.82 1.83
N LEU A 159 6.66 -10.63 1.12
CA LEU A 159 5.34 -11.08 1.53
C LEU A 159 5.25 -12.61 1.53
N ASP A 160 5.78 -13.26 0.49
CA ASP A 160 5.86 -14.72 0.38
C ASP A 160 6.64 -15.33 1.55
N LEU A 161 7.80 -14.77 1.88
CA LEU A 161 8.66 -15.24 2.97
C LEU A 161 8.20 -14.83 4.38
N GLY A 162 7.23 -13.93 4.47
CA GLY A 162 6.78 -13.33 5.72
C GLY A 162 5.64 -14.09 6.40
N GLU A 163 5.62 -14.00 7.72
CA GLU A 163 4.61 -14.60 8.60
C GLU A 163 3.79 -13.48 9.27
N LEU A 164 2.49 -13.70 9.49
CA LEU A 164 1.65 -12.77 10.27
C LEU A 164 1.90 -12.90 11.77
N ALA A 165 2.23 -14.12 12.22
CA ALA A 165 2.53 -14.42 13.62
C ALA A 165 3.53 -15.58 13.72
N VAL A 166 4.31 -15.61 14.80
CA VAL A 166 5.22 -16.72 15.11
C VAL A 166 5.30 -16.97 16.61
N ILE A 167 5.48 -18.23 17.01
CA ILE A 167 5.74 -18.62 18.40
C ILE A 167 7.21 -19.03 18.52
N ILE A 168 7.93 -18.40 19.44
CA ILE A 168 9.32 -18.75 19.77
C ILE A 168 9.37 -19.09 21.25
N GLY A 169 9.59 -20.36 21.58
CA GLY A 169 9.46 -20.85 22.95
C GLY A 169 8.01 -20.74 23.42
N SER A 170 7.78 -19.95 24.47
CA SER A 170 6.44 -19.69 25.02
C SER A 170 5.94 -18.28 24.70
N SER A 171 6.52 -17.62 23.70
CA SER A 171 6.24 -16.22 23.38
C SER A 171 5.67 -16.10 21.97
N LEU A 172 4.52 -15.44 21.87
CA LEU A 172 3.87 -15.06 20.62
C LEU A 172 4.42 -13.71 20.14
N PHE A 173 4.80 -13.65 18.87
CA PHE A 173 5.24 -12.44 18.20
C PHE A 173 4.29 -12.11 17.05
N VAL A 174 3.86 -10.86 17.00
CA VAL A 174 3.06 -10.24 15.95
C VAL A 174 3.61 -8.85 15.67
N HIS A 175 3.34 -8.27 14.50
CA HIS A 175 3.85 -6.94 14.17
C HIS A 175 3.18 -5.82 14.98
N GLY A 176 1.84 -5.89 15.08
CA GLY A 176 1.01 -4.91 15.76
C GLY A 176 0.57 -5.35 17.15
N GLY A 177 -0.63 -4.93 17.53
CA GLY A 177 -1.28 -5.36 18.78
C GLY A 177 -2.35 -6.41 18.51
N ILE A 178 -2.56 -7.28 19.49
CA ILE A 178 -3.72 -8.18 19.55
C ILE A 178 -4.86 -7.41 20.22
N ILE A 179 -5.99 -7.30 19.54
CA ILE A 179 -7.17 -6.60 20.08
C ILE A 179 -7.90 -7.54 21.03
N GLY A 180 -8.05 -7.07 22.27
CA GLY A 180 -8.57 -7.83 23.41
C GLY A 180 -9.92 -7.35 23.94
N ASN A 181 -10.71 -6.59 23.17
CA ASN A 181 -12.06 -6.16 23.57
C ASN A 181 -12.91 -5.85 22.34
N GLY A 182 -14.09 -6.45 22.25
CA GLY A 182 -15.11 -6.09 21.25
C GLY A 182 -14.82 -6.55 19.83
N PHE A 183 -14.20 -7.73 19.65
CA PHE A 183 -13.86 -8.22 18.31
C PHE A 183 -15.11 -8.58 17.49
N ARG A 184 -15.87 -9.60 17.93
CA ARG A 184 -17.08 -10.06 17.23
C ARG A 184 -18.00 -10.79 18.19
N ASN A 185 -19.30 -10.55 18.10
CA ASN A 185 -20.35 -11.32 18.80
C ASN A 185 -20.11 -11.51 20.31
N GLY A 186 -19.47 -10.55 20.99
CA GLY A 186 -19.14 -10.63 22.41
C GLY A 186 -17.80 -11.28 22.75
N GLU A 187 -17.03 -11.75 21.76
CA GLU A 187 -15.66 -12.23 21.96
C GLU A 187 -14.72 -11.09 22.36
N ASP A 188 -13.87 -11.38 23.35
CA ASP A 188 -12.89 -10.47 23.92
C ASP A 188 -11.52 -10.60 23.25
N THR A 189 -11.33 -11.41 22.20
CA THR A 189 -10.03 -11.52 21.55
C THR A 189 -10.11 -11.93 20.09
N VAL A 190 -9.16 -11.45 19.29
CA VAL A 190 -8.91 -11.92 17.91
C VAL A 190 -8.18 -13.26 17.86
N VAL A 191 -7.54 -13.66 18.96
CA VAL A 191 -6.75 -14.91 19.04
C VAL A 191 -7.67 -16.11 18.85
N GLY A 192 -7.26 -17.02 17.98
CA GLY A 192 -8.05 -18.19 17.61
C GLY A 192 -8.92 -17.99 16.38
N PHE A 193 -9.04 -16.77 15.84
CA PHE A 193 -9.82 -16.52 14.63
C PHE A 193 -8.94 -16.30 13.40
N VAL A 194 -9.35 -16.90 12.29
CA VAL A 194 -8.75 -16.73 10.97
C VAL A 194 -9.81 -16.11 10.05
N PRO A 195 -9.47 -15.09 9.23
CA PRO A 195 -10.44 -14.48 8.33
C PRO A 195 -11.13 -15.52 7.42
N GLY A 196 -12.43 -15.33 7.17
CA GLY A 196 -13.26 -16.28 6.40
C GLY A 196 -13.73 -17.50 7.19
N HIS A 197 -13.15 -17.80 8.36
CA HIS A 197 -13.62 -18.89 9.21
C HIS A 197 -14.65 -18.39 10.25
N TRP A 198 -15.62 -19.24 10.58
CA TRP A 198 -16.65 -18.94 11.60
C TRP A 198 -16.40 -19.66 12.93
N TRP A 199 -15.35 -20.47 13.03
CA TRP A 199 -14.96 -21.18 14.24
C TRP A 199 -13.67 -20.59 14.83
N ARG A 200 -13.44 -20.93 16.10
CA ARG A 200 -12.25 -20.55 16.86
C ARG A 200 -11.31 -21.75 17.01
N TYR A 201 -10.01 -21.52 16.89
CA TYR A 201 -8.97 -22.46 17.28
C TYR A 201 -8.60 -22.21 18.74
N GLU A 202 -8.72 -23.24 19.59
CA GLU A 202 -8.42 -23.14 21.02
C GLU A 202 -6.91 -23.06 21.30
N GLU A 203 -6.11 -23.80 20.53
CA GLU A 203 -4.66 -23.85 20.67
C GLU A 203 -3.99 -22.75 19.85
N VAL A 204 -3.16 -21.92 20.51
CA VAL A 204 -2.49 -20.78 19.88
C VAL A 204 -1.54 -21.23 18.77
N ASP A 205 -0.85 -22.37 18.93
CA ASP A 205 0.01 -22.94 17.90
C ASP A 205 -0.76 -23.29 16.61
N GLU A 206 -1.94 -23.89 16.76
CA GLU A 206 -2.77 -24.24 15.60
C GLU A 206 -3.37 -22.96 14.97
N TRP A 207 -3.80 -21.99 15.79
CA TRP A 207 -4.24 -20.69 15.27
C TRP A 207 -3.15 -20.00 14.44
N VAL A 208 -1.91 -19.89 14.96
CA VAL A 208 -0.79 -19.24 14.24
C VAL A 208 -0.49 -19.95 12.93
N LYS A 209 -0.49 -21.29 12.93
CA LYS A 209 -0.31 -22.09 11.73
C LYS A 209 -1.40 -21.80 10.69
N GLN A 210 -2.66 -21.80 11.10
CA GLN A 210 -3.79 -21.58 10.21
C GLN A 210 -3.85 -20.14 9.70
N LEU A 211 -3.48 -19.17 10.53
CA LEU A 211 -3.38 -17.76 10.14
C LEU A 211 -2.31 -17.54 9.07
N ASN A 212 -1.13 -18.16 9.21
CA ASN A 212 -0.08 -18.09 8.19
C ASN A 212 -0.47 -18.85 6.91
N MET A 213 -1.13 -20.00 7.01
CA MET A 213 -1.65 -20.74 5.85
C MET A 213 -2.69 -19.92 5.08
N TRP A 214 -3.60 -19.23 5.77
CA TRP A 214 -4.56 -18.32 5.15
C TRP A 214 -3.82 -17.18 4.42
N LYS A 215 -2.85 -16.53 5.07
CA LYS A 215 -2.01 -15.51 4.41
C LYS A 215 -1.32 -16.04 3.16
N ASP A 216 -0.77 -17.25 3.18
CA ASP A 216 -0.10 -17.86 2.03
C ASP A 216 -1.08 -18.03 0.86
N GLN A 217 -2.32 -18.44 1.14
CA GLN A 217 -3.37 -18.57 0.13
C GLN A 217 -3.77 -17.22 -0.46
N GLU A 218 -3.97 -16.20 0.37
CA GLU A 218 -4.32 -14.85 -0.10
C GLU A 218 -3.20 -14.24 -0.96
N ILE A 219 -1.93 -14.42 -0.56
CA ILE A 219 -0.78 -13.96 -1.36
C ILE A 219 -0.69 -14.73 -2.68
N ALA A 220 -0.87 -16.05 -2.67
CA ALA A 220 -0.85 -16.85 -3.90
C ALA A 220 -1.98 -16.43 -4.85
N GLN A 221 -3.18 -16.18 -4.32
CA GLN A 221 -4.32 -15.67 -5.10
C GLN A 221 -4.02 -14.29 -5.67
N TRP A 222 -3.50 -13.37 -4.86
CA TRP A 222 -3.12 -12.04 -5.32
C TRP A 222 -2.03 -12.08 -6.39
N ILE A 223 -1.03 -12.94 -6.27
CA ILE A 223 0.00 -13.10 -7.33
C ILE A 223 -0.63 -13.61 -8.63
N ALA A 224 -1.57 -14.56 -8.55
CA ALA A 224 -2.27 -15.08 -9.72
C ALA A 224 -3.21 -14.04 -10.35
N GLU A 225 -3.82 -13.19 -9.53
CA GLU A 225 -4.80 -12.18 -9.94
C GLU A 225 -4.52 -10.82 -9.26
N PRO A 226 -3.47 -10.11 -9.69
CA PRO A 226 -2.98 -8.93 -8.96
C PRO A 226 -3.81 -7.67 -9.18
N LYS A 227 -4.78 -7.71 -10.11
CA LYS A 227 -5.67 -6.62 -10.46
C LYS A 227 -7.08 -6.93 -9.97
N TRP A 228 -7.89 -5.89 -9.78
CA TRP A 228 -9.32 -6.09 -9.55
C TRP A 228 -9.95 -6.85 -10.71
N ARG A 229 -10.79 -7.84 -10.39
CA ARG A 229 -11.65 -8.46 -11.39
C ARG A 229 -12.65 -7.41 -11.91
N PRO A 230 -12.97 -7.41 -13.22
CA PRO A 230 -14.04 -6.57 -13.73
C PRO A 230 -15.33 -6.76 -12.92
N GLY A 231 -15.88 -5.66 -12.38
CA GLY A 231 -17.10 -5.68 -11.55
C GLY A 231 -16.90 -5.95 -10.04
N ALA A 232 -15.70 -6.35 -9.60
CA ALA A 232 -15.41 -6.59 -8.18
C ALA A 232 -15.11 -5.32 -7.37
N ARG A 233 -14.99 -4.14 -8.03
CA ARG A 233 -14.66 -2.84 -7.41
C ARG A 233 -15.54 -2.48 -6.20
N HIS A 234 -16.77 -3.01 -6.14
CA HIS A 234 -17.75 -2.67 -5.09
C HIS A 234 -17.78 -3.64 -3.91
N ALA A 235 -17.32 -4.89 -4.06
CA ALA A 235 -17.47 -5.92 -3.01
C ALA A 235 -16.39 -5.86 -1.92
N ALA A 236 -15.20 -5.31 -2.22
CA ALA A 236 -14.10 -5.19 -1.26
C ALA A 236 -14.25 -3.99 -0.28
N ARG A 237 -15.35 -3.23 -0.38
CA ARG A 237 -15.57 -1.98 0.36
C ARG A 237 -16.35 -2.15 1.67
N GLU A 238 -16.69 -3.39 2.04
CA GLU A 238 -17.52 -3.73 3.21
C GLU A 238 -16.75 -4.38 4.38
N TRP A 239 -15.41 -4.32 4.40
CA TRP A 239 -14.57 -4.88 5.48
C TRP A 239 -13.92 -3.80 6.36
#